data_AF-A0A3B8V1L6-F1
#
_entry.id   AF-A0A3B8V1L6-F1
#
_cell.length_a   1.000
_cell.length_b   1.000
_cell.length_c   1.000
_cell.angle_alpha   90.00
_cell.angle_beta   90.00
_cell.angle_gamma   90.00
#
_symmetry.space_group_name_H-M   'P 1'
#
loop_
_entity.id
_entity.type
_entity.pdbx_description
1 polymer ?
#
loop_
_entity_poly.entity_id
_entity_poly.type
_entity_poly.pdbx_seq_one_letter_code
_entity_poly.pdbx_strand_id
1 'polypeptide(L)'
;MSGRAVDDRRAADVIELLRSAAESLRTHPGRKGAVDWIPVRGRLLATGDLHDNPMHFQKVVELARLGADPDHHVVLQELIHGERTMNGLDLSYRMLTKVAKLVLDHPGQVHPLLANHELAQMAGHSVSKGGGCMTARFHEGLDYVFGDDADEVFEALTTFILSMPLAARTEHGIFCSHSLPGPAMMSRFDLDIIDRELVPEDYEALVGSAWMMVWGRGHTAEQMEAIAERWGVSLFLLGHAFVENGIEMGGPRTLLMNTDHERGAVLPIDLDGPVPTAESAMFSVLPLAAVGSTS
;
A
#
# COMPACT_ATOMS: atom_id res chain seq x y z
N MET A 1 9.83 14.40 -21.08
CA MET A 1 10.79 13.28 -20.99
C MET A 1 10.86 12.60 -22.35
N SER A 2 12.06 12.25 -22.82
CA SER A 2 12.27 11.56 -24.10
C SER A 2 11.46 10.26 -24.11
N GLY A 3 10.71 9.99 -25.18
CA GLY A 3 9.77 8.86 -25.31
C GLY A 3 10.41 7.46 -25.37
N ARG A 4 11.49 7.22 -24.62
CA ARG A 4 12.10 5.91 -24.45
C ARG A 4 11.38 5.16 -23.34
N ALA A 5 11.02 3.90 -23.58
CA ALA A 5 10.46 3.04 -22.55
C ALA A 5 11.48 2.86 -21.41
N VAL A 6 10.99 2.89 -20.17
CA VAL A 6 11.78 2.56 -18.96
C VAL A 6 12.18 1.08 -19.03
N ASP A 7 13.47 0.80 -18.92
CA ASP A 7 14.00 -0.56 -18.78
C ASP A 7 14.20 -0.87 -17.28
N ASP A 8 13.46 -1.85 -16.75
CA ASP A 8 13.50 -2.22 -15.33
C ASP A 8 14.79 -2.94 -14.92
N ARG A 9 15.72 -3.17 -15.86
CA ARG A 9 17.06 -3.74 -15.61
C ARG A 9 18.18 -2.72 -15.75
N ARG A 10 17.88 -1.48 -16.11
CA ARG A 10 18.89 -0.42 -16.24
C ARG A 10 18.81 0.49 -15.01
N ALA A 11 19.85 0.49 -14.17
CA ALA A 11 19.88 1.23 -12.91
C ALA A 11 19.41 2.70 -13.06
N ALA A 12 19.97 3.42 -14.03
CA ALA A 12 19.61 4.81 -14.29
C ALA A 12 18.12 5.05 -14.61
N ASP A 13 17.45 4.13 -15.31
CA ASP A 13 15.99 4.23 -15.54
C ASP A 13 15.21 4.04 -14.25
N VAL A 14 15.57 3.02 -13.49
CA VAL A 14 14.89 2.67 -12.25
C VAL A 14 15.02 3.80 -11.23
N ILE A 15 16.23 4.36 -11.10
CA ILE A 15 16.51 5.49 -10.21
C ILE A 15 15.70 6.73 -10.60
N GLU A 16 15.71 7.12 -11.88
CA GLU A 16 14.95 8.29 -12.35
C GLU A 16 13.45 8.11 -12.15
N LEU A 17 12.93 6.91 -12.45
CA LEU A 17 11.53 6.55 -12.27
C LEU A 17 11.09 6.67 -10.81
N LEU A 18 11.82 6.02 -9.91
CA LEU A 18 11.49 5.98 -8.48
C LEU A 18 11.56 7.38 -7.85
N ARG A 19 12.61 8.16 -8.16
CA ARG A 19 12.74 9.54 -7.65
C ARG A 19 11.62 10.44 -8.16
N SER A 20 11.26 10.32 -9.45
CA SER A 20 10.17 11.11 -10.05
C SER A 20 8.80 10.74 -9.45
N ALA A 21 8.52 9.45 -9.28
CA ALA A 21 7.28 8.98 -8.68
C ALA A 21 7.19 9.39 -7.20
N ALA A 22 8.30 9.30 -6.47
CA ALA A 22 8.36 9.73 -5.07
C ALA A 22 8.05 11.23 -4.92
N GLU A 23 8.55 12.05 -5.84
CA GLU A 23 8.21 13.46 -5.87
C GLU A 23 6.72 13.67 -6.17
N SER A 24 6.19 12.98 -7.18
CA SER A 24 4.75 13.04 -7.51
C SER A 24 3.86 12.65 -6.32
N LEU A 25 4.25 11.67 -5.50
CA LEU A 25 3.51 11.28 -4.29
C LEU A 25 3.60 12.32 -3.18
N ARG A 26 4.71 13.04 -3.04
CA ARG A 26 4.84 14.09 -2.01
C ARG A 26 4.13 15.38 -2.39
N THR A 27 4.14 15.74 -3.67
CA THR A 27 3.69 17.06 -4.12
C THR A 27 2.28 17.07 -4.69
N HIS A 28 1.61 15.91 -4.83
CA HIS A 28 0.24 15.93 -5.35
C HIS A 28 -0.70 16.68 -4.39
N PRO A 29 -1.71 17.43 -4.90
CA PRO A 29 -2.53 18.31 -4.04
C PRO A 29 -3.32 17.60 -2.94
N GLY A 30 -3.56 16.30 -3.06
CA GLY A 30 -4.27 15.51 -2.07
C GLY A 30 -3.38 15.10 -0.88
N ARG A 31 -2.05 15.16 -0.99
CA ARG A 31 -1.14 14.82 0.12
C ARG A 31 -1.21 15.89 1.20
N LYS A 32 -1.58 15.50 2.43
CA LYS A 32 -1.54 16.36 3.62
C LYS A 32 -0.94 15.56 4.77
N GLY A 33 0.24 15.99 5.23
CA GLY A 33 1.00 15.24 6.24
C GLY A 33 1.27 13.80 5.77
N ALA A 34 0.95 12.83 6.62
CA ALA A 34 1.14 11.41 6.35
C ALA A 34 0.01 10.75 5.53
N VAL A 35 -0.97 11.52 5.03
CA VAL A 35 -2.21 10.99 4.43
C VAL A 35 -2.47 11.54 3.04
N ASP A 36 -2.93 10.67 2.14
CA ASP A 36 -3.55 11.06 0.87
C ASP A 36 -5.05 11.31 1.06
N TRP A 37 -5.50 12.53 0.78
CA TRP A 37 -6.92 12.90 0.80
C TRP A 37 -7.56 12.68 -0.58
N ILE A 38 -8.56 11.81 -0.61
CA ILE A 38 -9.35 11.45 -1.78
C ILE A 38 -10.66 12.26 -1.76
N PRO A 39 -10.96 13.04 -2.82
CA PRO A 39 -12.24 13.75 -2.94
C PRO A 39 -13.45 12.81 -2.91
N VAL A 40 -14.58 13.29 -2.40
CA VAL A 40 -15.84 12.54 -2.35
C VAL A 40 -16.57 12.66 -3.69
N ARG A 41 -15.98 12.08 -4.73
CA ARG A 41 -16.55 11.99 -6.09
C ARG A 41 -15.88 10.88 -6.87
N GLY A 42 -16.60 10.29 -7.83
CA GLY A 42 -16.07 9.21 -8.66
C GLY A 42 -15.99 7.89 -7.90
N ARG A 43 -14.82 7.22 -7.92
CA ARG A 43 -14.71 5.83 -7.45
C ARG A 43 -13.38 5.54 -6.77
N LEU A 44 -13.42 4.78 -5.69
CA LEU A 44 -12.25 4.16 -5.07
C LEU A 44 -12.25 2.65 -5.33
N LEU A 45 -11.13 2.10 -5.81
CA LEU A 45 -10.85 0.67 -5.75
C LEU A 45 -9.88 0.41 -4.59
N ALA A 46 -10.40 -0.15 -3.50
CA ALA A 46 -9.58 -0.57 -2.37
C ALA A 46 -9.06 -2.00 -2.58
N THR A 47 -7.79 -2.22 -2.23
CA THR A 47 -7.13 -3.54 -2.20
C THR A 47 -6.61 -3.82 -0.80
N GLY A 48 -6.21 -5.06 -0.54
CA GLY A 48 -5.38 -5.44 0.60
C GLY A 48 -3.94 -5.74 0.17
N ASP A 49 -3.27 -6.59 0.95
CA ASP A 49 -1.89 -7.04 0.72
C ASP A 49 -1.74 -7.64 -0.69
N LEU A 50 -0.72 -7.24 -1.44
CA LEU A 50 -0.51 -7.65 -2.83
C LEU A 50 0.65 -8.65 -3.01
N HIS A 51 1.70 -8.54 -2.18
CA HIS A 51 2.87 -9.41 -2.12
C HIS A 51 3.42 -9.82 -3.49
N ASP A 52 3.83 -8.86 -4.31
CA ASP A 52 4.38 -9.08 -5.66
C ASP A 52 3.58 -10.10 -6.50
N ASN A 53 2.25 -10.00 -6.47
CA ASN A 53 1.39 -10.80 -7.35
C ASN A 53 1.11 -10.03 -8.66
N PRO A 54 1.90 -10.27 -9.74
CA PRO A 54 1.78 -9.50 -10.98
C PRO A 54 0.45 -9.72 -11.70
N MET A 55 -0.16 -10.91 -11.55
CA MET A 55 -1.45 -11.20 -12.18
C MET A 55 -2.58 -10.43 -11.53
N HIS A 56 -2.56 -10.35 -10.19
CA HIS A 56 -3.57 -9.60 -9.45
C HIS A 56 -3.35 -8.10 -9.59
N PHE A 57 -2.10 -7.64 -9.60
CA PHE A 57 -1.77 -6.25 -9.90
C PHE A 57 -2.35 -5.82 -11.26
N GLN A 58 -2.18 -6.62 -12.31
CA GLN A 58 -2.74 -6.31 -13.63
C GLN A 58 -4.27 -6.16 -13.56
N LYS A 59 -4.97 -7.11 -12.94
CA LYS A 59 -6.42 -7.05 -12.76
C LYS A 59 -6.85 -5.83 -11.96
N VAL A 60 -6.12 -5.47 -10.91
CA VAL A 60 -6.37 -4.27 -10.11
C VAL A 60 -6.28 -3.01 -10.98
N VAL A 61 -5.24 -2.87 -11.80
CA VAL A 61 -5.07 -1.71 -12.70
C VAL A 61 -6.21 -1.63 -13.73
N GLU A 62 -6.59 -2.76 -14.33
CA GLU A 62 -7.71 -2.84 -15.27
C GLU A 62 -9.04 -2.44 -14.59
N LEU A 63 -9.30 -2.99 -13.41
CA LEU A 63 -10.50 -2.70 -12.62
C LEU A 63 -10.53 -1.27 -12.11
N ALA A 64 -9.39 -0.65 -11.82
CA ALA A 64 -9.31 0.72 -11.34
C ALA A 64 -9.78 1.71 -12.41
N ARG A 65 -9.58 1.38 -13.69
CA ARG A 65 -10.00 2.20 -14.84
C ARG A 65 -9.51 3.66 -14.73
N LEU A 66 -8.26 3.85 -14.29
CA LEU A 66 -7.69 5.17 -13.97
C LEU A 66 -7.72 6.14 -15.17
N GLY A 67 -7.51 5.64 -16.39
CA GLY A 67 -7.58 6.45 -17.61
C GLY A 67 -8.99 6.81 -18.08
N ALA A 68 -10.04 6.29 -17.43
CA ALA A 68 -11.42 6.58 -17.81
C ALA A 68 -11.97 7.85 -17.16
N ASP A 69 -11.50 8.19 -15.96
CA ASP A 69 -11.95 9.35 -15.19
C ASP A 69 -10.84 9.76 -14.19
N PRO A 70 -10.45 11.06 -14.10
CA PRO A 70 -9.48 11.52 -13.11
C PRO A 70 -9.92 11.34 -11.65
N ASP A 71 -11.21 11.14 -11.38
CA ASP A 71 -11.76 10.87 -10.06
C ASP A 71 -11.91 9.35 -9.78
N HIS A 72 -11.24 8.51 -10.57
CA HIS A 72 -11.00 7.10 -10.22
C HIS A 72 -9.70 6.96 -9.44
N HIS A 73 -9.78 6.32 -8.28
CA HIS A 73 -8.68 6.13 -7.36
C HIS A 73 -8.41 4.64 -7.11
N VAL A 74 -7.15 4.28 -6.84
CA VAL A 74 -6.77 2.94 -6.40
C VAL A 74 -5.83 3.03 -5.19
N VAL A 75 -6.13 2.24 -4.16
CA VAL A 75 -5.23 2.03 -3.01
C VAL A 75 -4.48 0.72 -3.24
N LEU A 76 -3.18 0.70 -2.94
CA LEU A 76 -2.33 -0.49 -3.02
C LEU A 76 -1.59 -0.69 -1.70
N GLN A 77 -1.51 -1.93 -1.21
CA GLN A 77 -0.91 -2.25 0.09
C GLN A 77 0.04 -3.45 -0.02
N GLU A 78 1.10 -3.45 0.79
CA GLU A 78 2.12 -4.51 0.92
C GLU A 78 2.55 -5.11 -0.42
N LEU A 79 3.33 -4.34 -1.18
CA LEU A 79 3.65 -4.57 -2.59
C LEU A 79 4.73 -5.62 -2.80
N ILE A 80 5.64 -5.80 -1.84
CA ILE A 80 6.85 -6.62 -1.99
C ILE A 80 6.84 -7.93 -1.20
N HIS A 81 7.87 -8.76 -1.47
CA HIS A 81 8.11 -10.06 -0.84
C HIS A 81 7.01 -11.09 -1.10
N GLY A 82 6.73 -11.34 -2.38
CA GLY A 82 5.87 -12.43 -2.81
C GLY A 82 6.45 -13.83 -2.56
N GLU A 83 5.60 -14.85 -2.63
CA GLU A 83 6.03 -16.25 -2.47
C GLU A 83 6.92 -16.75 -3.61
N ARG A 84 6.81 -16.11 -4.79
CA ARG A 84 7.52 -16.49 -6.00
C ARG A 84 8.90 -15.85 -6.02
N THR A 85 9.94 -16.66 -5.89
CA THR A 85 11.33 -16.23 -6.09
C THR A 85 11.84 -16.65 -7.47
N MET A 86 12.82 -15.92 -8.00
CA MET A 86 13.53 -16.28 -9.22
C MET A 86 14.93 -16.78 -8.85
N ASN A 87 15.18 -18.08 -8.98
CA ASN A 87 16.42 -18.72 -8.52
C ASN A 87 16.74 -18.47 -7.03
N GLY A 88 15.70 -18.36 -6.19
CA GLY A 88 15.86 -18.05 -4.77
C GLY A 88 16.01 -16.56 -4.44
N LEU A 89 16.12 -15.70 -5.45
CA LEU A 89 16.17 -14.25 -5.29
C LEU A 89 14.76 -13.65 -5.25
N ASP A 90 14.61 -12.57 -4.48
CA ASP A 90 13.41 -11.75 -4.48
C ASP A 90 13.62 -10.57 -5.45
N LEU A 91 12.81 -10.51 -6.51
CA LEU A 91 12.87 -9.45 -7.53
C LEU A 91 11.66 -8.52 -7.47
N SER A 92 10.98 -8.46 -6.33
CA SER A 92 9.78 -7.64 -6.12
C SER A 92 10.03 -6.12 -6.19
N TYR A 93 11.29 -5.66 -6.32
CA TYR A 93 11.58 -4.28 -6.73
C TYR A 93 10.88 -3.94 -8.06
N ARG A 94 10.64 -4.93 -8.92
CA ARG A 94 9.89 -4.75 -10.17
C ARG A 94 8.42 -4.39 -9.93
N MET A 95 7.83 -4.80 -8.81
CA MET A 95 6.49 -4.34 -8.44
C MET A 95 6.54 -2.85 -8.08
N LEU A 96 7.54 -2.43 -7.32
CA LEU A 96 7.73 -1.01 -6.97
C LEU A 96 7.95 -0.15 -8.23
N THR A 97 8.71 -0.61 -9.23
CA THR A 97 8.87 0.14 -10.49
C THR A 97 7.57 0.20 -11.29
N LYS A 98 6.77 -0.88 -11.33
CA LYS A 98 5.44 -0.87 -11.97
C LYS A 98 4.51 0.13 -11.30
N VAL A 99 4.48 0.17 -9.98
CA VAL A 99 3.65 1.12 -9.21
C VAL A 99 4.16 2.55 -9.39
N ALA A 100 5.47 2.78 -9.35
CA ALA A 100 6.07 4.09 -9.61
C ALA A 100 5.69 4.62 -11.01
N LYS A 101 5.70 3.75 -12.03
CA LYS A 101 5.21 4.09 -13.35
C LYS A 101 3.72 4.42 -13.34
N LEU A 102 2.90 3.62 -12.67
CA LEU A 102 1.45 3.87 -12.58
C LEU A 102 1.14 5.22 -11.92
N VAL A 103 1.89 5.60 -10.87
CA VAL A 103 1.81 6.90 -10.21
C VAL A 103 2.10 8.04 -11.19
N LEU A 104 3.15 7.92 -12.02
CA LEU A 104 3.49 8.96 -13.00
C LEU A 104 2.51 9.03 -14.18
N ASP A 105 1.95 7.87 -14.59
CA ASP A 105 0.96 7.80 -15.64
C ASP A 105 -0.40 8.37 -15.17
N HIS A 106 -0.71 8.28 -13.86
CA HIS A 106 -1.96 8.74 -13.24
C HIS A 106 -1.75 9.52 -11.92
N PRO A 107 -1.14 10.72 -11.96
CA PRO A 107 -0.80 11.48 -10.75
C PRO A 107 -2.05 11.82 -9.93
N GLY A 108 -2.00 11.56 -8.61
CA GLY A 108 -3.10 11.84 -7.68
C GLY A 108 -4.23 10.79 -7.65
N GLN A 109 -4.17 9.77 -8.51
CA GLN A 109 -5.16 8.68 -8.57
C GLN A 109 -4.68 7.37 -7.93
N VAL A 110 -3.36 7.22 -7.71
CA VAL A 110 -2.73 5.98 -7.24
C VAL A 110 -2.14 6.22 -5.86
N HIS A 111 -2.58 5.44 -4.88
CA HIS A 111 -2.26 5.60 -3.46
C HIS A 111 -1.55 4.34 -2.92
N PRO A 112 -0.24 4.16 -3.18
CA PRO A 112 0.52 3.06 -2.60
C PRO A 112 0.82 3.37 -1.13
N LEU A 113 0.23 2.63 -0.21
CA LEU A 113 0.35 2.86 1.23
C LEU A 113 1.61 2.21 1.79
N LEU A 114 2.23 2.87 2.77
CA LEU A 114 3.35 2.30 3.50
C LEU A 114 2.86 1.06 4.27
N ALA A 115 3.51 -0.08 4.04
CA ALA A 115 3.24 -1.33 4.71
C ALA A 115 4.45 -1.80 5.52
N ASN A 116 4.27 -2.84 6.34
CA ASN A 116 5.33 -3.38 7.20
C ASN A 116 6.48 -3.98 6.38
N HIS A 117 6.20 -4.56 5.22
CA HIS A 117 7.23 -5.13 4.34
C HIS A 117 8.11 -4.04 3.72
N GLU A 118 7.53 -2.97 3.17
CA GLU A 118 8.29 -1.84 2.64
C GLU A 118 9.11 -1.16 3.73
N LEU A 119 8.50 -0.93 4.91
CA LEU A 119 9.22 -0.37 6.06
C LEU A 119 10.38 -1.28 6.50
N ALA A 120 10.17 -2.58 6.57
CA ALA A 120 11.21 -3.52 6.98
C ALA A 120 12.34 -3.61 5.96
N GLN A 121 12.02 -3.62 4.66
CA GLN A 121 13.01 -3.64 3.59
C GLN A 121 13.90 -2.39 3.64
N MET A 122 13.30 -1.21 3.76
CA MET A 122 14.01 0.06 3.86
C MET A 122 14.87 0.15 5.13
N ALA A 123 14.37 -0.35 6.27
CA ALA A 123 15.10 -0.34 7.53
C ALA A 123 16.10 -1.50 7.70
N GLY A 124 16.17 -2.44 6.75
CA GLY A 124 17.00 -3.64 6.86
C GLY A 124 16.56 -4.64 7.93
N HIS A 125 15.30 -4.56 8.38
CA HIS A 125 14.75 -5.51 9.33
C HIS A 125 14.41 -6.84 8.66
N SER A 126 14.69 -7.95 9.33
CA SER A 126 14.34 -9.27 8.80
C SER A 126 12.83 -9.48 8.83
N VAL A 127 12.26 -9.84 7.68
CA VAL A 127 10.91 -10.40 7.56
C VAL A 127 11.01 -11.81 6.97
N SER A 128 10.26 -12.75 7.54
CA SER A 128 10.27 -14.16 7.15
C SER A 128 8.86 -14.63 6.82
N LYS A 129 8.70 -15.23 5.65
CA LYS A 129 7.51 -16.01 5.26
C LYS A 129 8.02 -17.40 4.84
N GLY A 130 8.06 -18.34 5.79
CA GLY A 130 8.20 -19.79 5.53
C GLY A 130 9.49 -20.32 4.89
N GLY A 131 10.51 -19.50 4.58
CA GLY A 131 11.67 -20.02 3.84
C GLY A 131 12.98 -19.22 3.85
N GLY A 132 13.11 -18.16 4.65
CA GLY A 132 14.35 -17.36 4.73
C GLY A 132 14.08 -15.88 5.02
N CYS A 133 15.15 -15.08 5.18
CA CYS A 133 15.05 -13.63 5.31
C CYS A 133 14.76 -13.01 3.95
N MET A 134 13.54 -12.50 3.75
CA MET A 134 13.11 -11.94 2.47
C MET A 134 13.90 -10.68 2.13
N THR A 135 14.23 -9.86 3.13
CA THR A 135 14.99 -8.62 2.93
C THR A 135 16.42 -8.88 2.47
N ALA A 136 17.05 -9.97 2.92
CA ALA A 136 18.35 -10.40 2.40
C ALA A 136 18.26 -10.83 0.92
N ARG A 137 17.26 -11.66 0.58
CA ARG A 137 17.03 -12.12 -0.80
C ARG A 137 16.70 -10.99 -1.76
N PHE A 138 16.06 -9.94 -1.27
CA PHE A 138 15.77 -8.74 -2.04
C PHE A 138 17.06 -7.98 -2.38
N HIS A 139 17.94 -7.78 -1.40
CA HIS A 139 19.26 -7.16 -1.64
C HIS A 139 20.12 -8.01 -2.59
N GLU A 140 20.19 -9.32 -2.37
CA GLU A 140 20.87 -10.24 -3.31
C GLU A 140 20.27 -10.15 -4.73
N GLY A 141 18.95 -9.93 -4.82
CA GLY A 141 18.25 -9.70 -6.08
C GLY A 141 18.65 -8.40 -6.78
N LEU A 142 18.87 -7.32 -6.02
CA LEU A 142 19.41 -6.06 -6.55
C LEU A 142 20.85 -6.24 -7.03
N ASP A 143 21.71 -6.85 -6.22
CA ASP A 143 23.11 -7.14 -6.59
C ASP A 143 23.18 -7.96 -7.89
N TYR A 144 22.32 -8.97 -8.01
CA TYR A 144 22.25 -9.81 -9.20
C TYR A 144 21.87 -9.04 -10.46
N VAL A 145 20.97 -8.06 -10.36
CA VAL A 145 20.47 -7.32 -11.53
C VAL A 145 21.37 -6.14 -11.88
N PHE A 146 21.82 -5.38 -10.88
CA PHE A 146 22.43 -4.07 -11.06
C PHE A 146 23.94 -4.05 -10.78
N GLY A 147 24.50 -5.09 -10.16
CA GLY A 147 25.93 -5.16 -9.85
C GLY A 147 26.38 -3.97 -9.02
N ASP A 148 27.40 -3.25 -9.50
CA ASP A 148 27.99 -2.09 -8.81
C ASP A 148 26.99 -0.93 -8.57
N ASP A 149 25.88 -0.89 -9.31
CA ASP A 149 24.84 0.15 -9.18
C ASP A 149 23.75 -0.21 -8.14
N ALA A 150 23.81 -1.39 -7.50
CA ALA A 150 22.74 -1.89 -6.63
C ALA A 150 22.44 -0.97 -5.44
N ASP A 151 23.46 -0.39 -4.81
CA ASP A 151 23.31 0.53 -3.69
C ASP A 151 22.55 1.80 -4.09
N GLU A 152 22.86 2.39 -5.26
CA GLU A 152 22.17 3.60 -5.73
C GLU A 152 20.69 3.30 -6.08
N VAL A 153 20.41 2.11 -6.63
CA VAL A 153 19.04 1.65 -6.85
C VAL A 153 18.31 1.48 -5.51
N PHE A 154 18.95 0.91 -4.50
CA PHE A 154 18.35 0.73 -3.18
C PHE A 154 18.06 2.07 -2.47
N GLU A 155 18.93 3.07 -2.60
CA GLU A 155 18.66 4.43 -2.12
C GLU A 155 17.43 5.04 -2.80
N ALA A 156 17.27 4.84 -4.11
CA ALA A 156 16.09 5.30 -4.85
C ALA A 156 14.81 4.58 -4.42
N LEU A 157 14.88 3.27 -4.17
CA LEU A 157 13.77 2.47 -3.61
C LEU A 157 13.38 2.98 -2.22
N THR A 158 14.36 3.24 -1.36
CA THR A 158 14.15 3.84 -0.03
C THR A 158 13.45 5.20 -0.14
N THR A 159 13.89 6.05 -1.07
CA THR A 159 13.26 7.35 -1.34
C THR A 159 11.80 7.21 -1.76
N PHE A 160 11.48 6.21 -2.58
CA PHE A 160 10.11 5.93 -3.00
C PHE A 160 9.26 5.36 -1.87
N ILE A 161 9.77 4.40 -1.09
CA ILE A 161 9.08 3.83 0.08
C ILE A 161 8.75 4.94 1.10
N LEU A 162 9.69 5.82 1.41
CA LEU A 162 9.48 6.93 2.36
C LEU A 162 8.48 7.99 1.84
N SER A 163 8.15 7.99 0.55
CA SER A 163 7.11 8.88 -0.01
C SER A 163 5.69 8.31 0.10
N MET A 164 5.54 7.02 0.38
CA MET A 164 4.24 6.38 0.57
C MET A 164 3.52 6.97 1.80
N PRO A 165 2.22 7.30 1.72
CA PRO A 165 1.47 7.75 2.88
C PRO A 165 1.18 6.57 3.83
N LEU A 166 0.90 6.87 5.09
CA LEU A 166 0.39 5.87 6.03
C LEU A 166 -1.05 5.45 5.73
N ALA A 167 -1.82 6.36 5.12
CA ALA A 167 -3.21 6.12 4.82
C ALA A 167 -3.68 6.90 3.59
N ALA A 168 -4.73 6.38 2.95
CA ALA A 168 -5.57 7.13 2.04
C ALA A 168 -6.94 7.30 2.66
N ARG A 169 -7.47 8.52 2.63
CA ARG A 169 -8.68 8.89 3.37
C ARG A 169 -9.61 9.73 2.51
N THR A 170 -10.90 9.45 2.56
CA THR A 170 -11.93 10.29 1.94
C THR A 170 -12.52 11.29 2.93
N GLU A 171 -13.00 12.43 2.43
CA GLU A 171 -13.54 13.50 3.29
C GLU A 171 -14.77 13.06 4.11
N HIS A 172 -15.57 12.13 3.59
CA HIS A 172 -16.75 11.60 4.27
C HIS A 172 -16.47 10.42 5.22
N GLY A 173 -15.22 9.98 5.38
CA GLY A 173 -14.82 9.05 6.45
C GLY A 173 -14.45 7.62 6.06
N ILE A 174 -14.04 7.33 4.82
CA ILE A 174 -13.37 6.05 4.51
C ILE A 174 -11.87 6.22 4.80
N PHE A 175 -11.26 5.26 5.48
CA PHE A 175 -9.86 5.27 5.86
C PHE A 175 -9.19 3.95 5.47
N CYS A 176 -8.26 4.00 4.52
CA CYS A 176 -7.47 2.86 4.09
C CYS A 176 -6.07 2.98 4.68
N SER A 177 -5.58 1.95 5.36
CA SER A 177 -4.20 1.89 5.87
C SER A 177 -3.76 0.44 5.97
N HIS A 178 -2.45 0.20 5.92
CA HIS A 178 -1.94 -1.17 6.04
C HIS A 178 -2.38 -1.86 7.32
N SER A 179 -2.25 -1.13 8.43
CA SER A 179 -2.82 -1.54 9.70
C SER A 179 -3.14 -0.31 10.56
N LEU A 180 -3.28 -0.55 11.86
CA LEU A 180 -3.48 0.45 12.91
C LEU A 180 -2.63 0.06 14.14
N PRO A 181 -2.33 0.98 15.06
CA PRO A 181 -1.63 0.63 16.31
C PRO A 181 -2.37 -0.47 17.08
N GLY A 182 -1.65 -1.44 17.63
CA GLY A 182 -2.25 -2.46 18.52
C GLY A 182 -2.49 -1.92 19.94
N PRO A 183 -3.37 -2.55 20.75
CA PRO A 183 -3.75 -2.04 22.08
C PRO A 183 -2.57 -1.76 23.01
N ALA A 184 -1.57 -2.65 23.00
CA ALA A 184 -0.38 -2.55 23.85
C ALA A 184 0.49 -1.31 23.56
N MET A 185 0.29 -0.66 22.42
CA MET A 185 1.10 0.47 21.97
C MET A 185 0.35 1.81 22.07
N MET A 186 -0.94 1.79 22.42
CA MET A 186 -1.78 3.00 22.40
C MET A 186 -1.33 4.09 23.38
N SER A 187 -0.72 3.74 24.51
CA SER A 187 -0.26 4.73 25.49
C SER A 187 0.88 5.63 25.00
N ARG A 188 1.57 5.22 23.94
CA ARG A 188 2.72 5.91 23.34
C ARG A 188 2.49 6.31 21.88
N PHE A 189 1.36 5.89 21.30
CA PHE A 189 1.04 6.18 19.92
C PHE A 189 0.62 7.65 19.76
N ASP A 190 1.22 8.32 18.79
CA ASP A 190 0.86 9.69 18.43
C ASP A 190 -0.42 9.68 17.58
N LEU A 191 -1.55 10.07 18.16
CA LEU A 191 -2.84 10.16 17.45
C LEU A 191 -2.87 11.27 16.40
N ASP A 192 -1.94 12.23 16.44
CA ASP A 192 -1.84 13.34 15.50
C ASP A 192 -0.91 13.01 14.31
N ILE A 193 -0.33 11.79 14.26
CA ILE A 193 0.58 11.37 13.19
C ILE A 193 -0.03 11.53 11.79
N ILE A 194 -1.34 11.35 11.66
CA ILE A 194 -2.03 11.45 10.37
C ILE A 194 -2.11 12.90 9.84
N ASP A 195 -1.95 13.90 10.71
CA ASP A 195 -2.13 15.31 10.38
C ASP A 195 -0.81 16.05 10.14
N ARG A 196 0.34 15.39 10.32
CA ARG A 196 1.68 15.97 10.19
C ARG A 196 2.57 15.19 9.24
N GLU A 197 3.66 15.83 8.82
CA GLU A 197 4.73 15.12 8.10
C GLU A 197 5.41 14.12 9.03
N LEU A 198 5.85 13.00 8.45
CA LEU A 198 6.61 11.99 9.16
C LEU A 198 8.05 12.44 9.36
N VAL A 199 8.58 12.12 10.53
CA VAL A 199 9.98 12.37 10.89
C VAL A 199 10.70 11.02 11.03
N PRO A 200 12.05 10.98 10.97
CA PRO A 200 12.81 9.73 11.06
C PRO A 200 12.42 8.85 12.27
N GLU A 201 12.11 9.47 13.40
CA GLU A 201 11.72 8.79 14.65
C GLU A 201 10.40 8.01 14.51
N ASP A 202 9.51 8.40 13.58
CA ASP A 202 8.24 7.69 13.36
C ASP A 202 8.44 6.29 12.79
N TYR A 203 9.56 6.07 12.09
CA TYR A 203 9.88 4.80 11.44
C TYR A 203 10.63 3.83 12.37
N GLU A 204 11.07 4.29 13.55
CA GLU A 204 11.87 3.50 14.47
C GLU A 204 11.14 2.24 14.93
N ALA A 205 11.84 1.10 14.88
CA ALA A 205 11.29 -0.18 15.26
C ALA A 205 10.73 -0.17 16.68
N LEU A 206 9.52 -0.70 16.85
CA LEU A 206 8.85 -0.86 18.14
C LEU A 206 8.56 0.46 18.88
N VAL A 207 8.92 1.64 18.38
CA VAL A 207 8.80 2.92 19.11
C VAL A 207 8.15 4.01 18.26
N GLY A 208 8.43 4.05 16.97
CA GLY A 208 7.90 5.06 16.07
C GLY A 208 6.41 4.82 15.74
N SER A 209 5.66 5.91 15.58
CA SER A 209 4.22 5.82 15.34
C SER A 209 3.87 5.30 13.93
N ALA A 210 4.69 5.56 12.90
CA ALA A 210 4.53 4.92 11.59
C ALA A 210 4.80 3.41 11.67
N TRP A 211 5.81 3.00 12.45
CA TRP A 211 6.02 1.58 12.73
C TRP A 211 4.79 0.93 13.39
N MET A 212 4.19 1.59 14.38
CA MET A 212 2.98 1.08 15.04
C MET A 212 1.79 0.97 14.09
N MET A 213 1.63 1.93 13.18
CA MET A 213 0.58 1.94 12.15
C MET A 213 0.68 0.73 11.22
N VAL A 214 1.88 0.31 10.83
CA VAL A 214 2.02 -0.78 9.84
C VAL A 214 2.18 -2.16 10.49
N TRP A 215 2.57 -2.23 11.77
CA TRP A 215 2.81 -3.51 12.45
C TRP A 215 1.73 -3.93 13.45
N GLY A 216 0.86 -3.01 13.89
CA GLY A 216 -0.09 -3.29 14.95
C GLY A 216 -1.08 -4.42 14.62
N ARG A 217 -1.48 -5.16 15.64
CA ARG A 217 -2.38 -6.33 15.54
C ARG A 217 -3.23 -6.44 16.80
N GLY A 218 -4.26 -7.29 16.73
CA GLY A 218 -5.10 -7.61 17.89
C GLY A 218 -5.96 -6.44 18.36
N HIS A 219 -6.43 -5.62 17.42
CA HIS A 219 -7.28 -4.48 17.70
C HIS A 219 -8.57 -4.92 18.42
N THR A 220 -8.96 -4.19 19.47
CA THR A 220 -10.26 -4.42 20.13
C THR A 220 -11.32 -3.50 19.55
N ALA A 221 -12.59 -3.86 19.70
CA ALA A 221 -13.70 -3.02 19.24
C ALA A 221 -13.64 -1.62 19.88
N GLU A 222 -13.39 -1.53 21.19
CA GLU A 222 -13.33 -0.27 21.92
C GLU A 222 -12.19 0.64 21.41
N GLN A 223 -11.03 0.05 21.12
CA GLN A 223 -9.90 0.79 20.56
C GLN A 223 -10.23 1.31 19.15
N MET A 224 -10.81 0.47 18.30
CA MET A 224 -11.19 0.83 16.95
C MET A 224 -12.22 1.97 16.94
N GLU A 225 -13.21 1.93 17.82
CA GLU A 225 -14.19 3.00 17.99
C GLU A 225 -13.55 4.32 18.45
N ALA A 226 -12.62 4.27 19.41
CA ALA A 226 -11.92 5.45 19.89
C ALA A 226 -11.05 6.12 18.80
N ILE A 227 -10.33 5.32 18.00
CA ILE A 227 -9.56 5.82 16.86
C ILE A 227 -10.51 6.40 15.81
N ALA A 228 -11.61 5.71 15.52
CA ALA A 228 -12.59 6.16 14.55
C ALA A 228 -13.24 7.49 14.94
N GLU A 229 -13.57 7.67 16.22
CA GLU A 229 -14.09 8.94 16.74
C GLU A 229 -13.04 10.04 16.64
N ARG A 230 -11.80 9.78 17.10
CA ARG A 230 -10.70 10.75 17.04
C ARG A 230 -10.41 11.22 15.63
N TRP A 231 -10.41 10.30 14.68
CA TRP A 231 -10.09 10.62 13.30
C TRP A 231 -11.30 10.98 12.46
N GLY A 232 -12.54 10.72 12.90
CA GLY A 232 -13.73 10.94 12.07
C GLY A 232 -13.84 9.93 10.93
N VAL A 233 -13.66 8.64 11.26
CA VAL A 233 -13.71 7.51 10.31
C VAL A 233 -15.02 6.74 10.49
N SER A 234 -15.70 6.47 9.38
CA SER A 234 -16.91 5.66 9.30
C SER A 234 -16.63 4.23 8.82
N LEU A 235 -15.56 4.01 8.05
CA LEU A 235 -15.16 2.69 7.57
C LEU A 235 -13.64 2.59 7.46
N PHE A 236 -13.04 1.60 8.11
CA PHE A 236 -11.65 1.19 7.93
C PHE A 236 -11.54 0.08 6.91
N LEU A 237 -10.57 0.21 6.00
CA LEU A 237 -10.17 -0.80 5.03
C LEU A 237 -8.70 -1.14 5.26
N LEU A 238 -8.41 -2.28 5.88
CA LEU A 238 -7.08 -2.62 6.38
C LEU A 238 -6.49 -3.83 5.65
N GLY A 239 -5.17 -3.85 5.48
CA GLY A 239 -4.39 -5.01 5.08
C GLY A 239 -3.87 -5.81 6.29
N HIS A 240 -2.65 -6.34 6.18
CA HIS A 240 -1.78 -6.97 7.20
C HIS A 240 -2.29 -8.27 7.83
N ALA A 241 -3.61 -8.48 7.84
CA ALA A 241 -4.26 -9.69 8.33
C ALA A 241 -4.38 -10.72 7.21
N PHE A 242 -4.14 -11.98 7.52
CA PHE A 242 -4.49 -13.06 6.61
C PHE A 242 -6.00 -13.32 6.68
N VAL A 243 -6.69 -13.09 5.58
CA VAL A 243 -8.13 -13.24 5.39
C VAL A 243 -8.40 -14.28 4.32
N GLU A 244 -8.91 -15.43 4.74
CA GLU A 244 -8.94 -16.63 3.89
C GLU A 244 -9.72 -16.42 2.57
N ASN A 245 -10.77 -15.61 2.60
CA ASN A 245 -11.65 -15.33 1.47
C ASN A 245 -11.34 -14.00 0.77
N GLY A 246 -10.15 -13.43 0.98
CA GLY A 246 -9.72 -12.16 0.40
C GLY A 246 -10.32 -10.91 1.04
N ILE A 247 -11.47 -11.03 1.72
CA ILE A 247 -12.02 -9.97 2.55
C ILE A 247 -12.88 -10.56 3.68
N GLU A 248 -12.83 -9.93 4.85
CA GLU A 248 -13.69 -10.26 5.98
C GLU A 248 -13.97 -9.03 6.86
N MET A 249 -14.99 -9.14 7.70
CA MET A 249 -15.25 -8.13 8.72
C MET A 249 -14.30 -8.30 9.90
N GLY A 250 -13.47 -7.28 10.16
CA GLY A 250 -12.61 -7.19 11.35
C GLY A 250 -13.29 -6.51 12.54
N GLY A 251 -14.53 -6.05 12.39
CA GLY A 251 -15.31 -5.34 13.40
C GLY A 251 -16.49 -4.57 12.80
N PRO A 252 -17.26 -3.81 13.61
CA PRO A 252 -18.46 -3.12 13.16
C PRO A 252 -18.25 -2.12 12.00
N ARG A 253 -17.05 -1.53 11.93
CA ARG A 253 -16.66 -0.53 10.91
C ARG A 253 -15.34 -0.88 10.21
N THR A 254 -14.95 -2.16 10.20
CA THR A 254 -13.63 -2.58 9.70
C THR A 254 -13.76 -3.73 8.73
N LEU A 255 -13.15 -3.58 7.56
CA LEU A 255 -12.90 -4.68 6.63
C LEU A 255 -11.40 -4.95 6.57
N LEU A 256 -11.05 -6.22 6.65
CA LEU A 256 -9.69 -6.73 6.48
C LEU A 256 -9.60 -7.34 5.08
N MET A 257 -8.54 -7.05 4.33
CA MET A 257 -8.44 -7.34 2.90
C MET A 257 -7.11 -8.01 2.55
N ASN A 258 -7.16 -8.98 1.65
CA ASN A 258 -6.02 -9.53 0.93
C ASN A 258 -6.30 -9.57 -0.57
N THR A 259 -5.27 -9.28 -1.35
CA THR A 259 -5.30 -9.24 -2.81
C THR A 259 -4.20 -10.14 -3.40
N ASP A 260 -3.43 -10.84 -2.58
CA ASP A 260 -2.21 -11.58 -2.95
C ASP A 260 -2.44 -13.06 -3.26
N HIS A 261 -3.52 -13.68 -2.78
CA HIS A 261 -3.76 -15.13 -2.90
C HIS A 261 -4.97 -15.49 -3.77
N GLU A 262 -5.18 -16.79 -4.05
CA GLU A 262 -6.20 -17.32 -5.00
C GLU A 262 -7.64 -16.84 -4.80
N ARG A 263 -8.00 -16.50 -3.55
CA ARG A 263 -9.30 -15.98 -3.14
C ARG A 263 -9.28 -14.47 -2.89
N GLY A 264 -8.16 -13.82 -3.22
CA GLY A 264 -7.96 -12.40 -3.08
C GLY A 264 -9.05 -11.60 -3.77
N ALA A 265 -9.40 -10.48 -3.16
CA ALA A 265 -10.53 -9.66 -3.56
C ALA A 265 -10.15 -8.18 -3.58
N VAL A 266 -11.04 -7.39 -4.19
CA VAL A 266 -11.00 -5.93 -4.19
C VAL A 266 -12.38 -5.39 -3.87
N LEU A 267 -12.41 -4.15 -3.37
CA LEU A 267 -13.66 -3.49 -3.01
C LEU A 267 -13.80 -2.18 -3.83
N PRO A 268 -14.64 -2.16 -4.88
CA PRO A 268 -15.04 -0.92 -5.51
C PRO A 268 -16.04 -0.17 -4.61
N ILE A 269 -15.82 1.13 -4.44
CA ILE A 269 -16.67 2.03 -3.68
C ILE A 269 -17.03 3.22 -4.55
N ASP A 270 -18.33 3.48 -4.68
CA ASP A 270 -18.86 4.71 -5.27
C ASP A 270 -18.69 5.86 -4.26
N LEU A 271 -17.88 6.86 -4.64
CA LEU A 271 -17.58 7.99 -3.77
C LEU A 271 -18.63 9.10 -3.87
N ASP A 272 -19.51 9.09 -4.88
CA ASP A 272 -20.62 10.04 -4.99
C ASP A 272 -21.77 9.70 -4.00
N GLY A 273 -21.76 8.47 -3.47
CA GLY A 273 -22.73 7.97 -2.51
C GLY A 273 -22.38 8.21 -1.03
N PRO A 274 -23.28 7.81 -0.10
CA PRO A 274 -22.95 7.76 1.32
C PRO A 274 -21.88 6.70 1.58
N VAL A 275 -21.09 6.89 2.65
CA VAL A 275 -20.13 5.85 3.09
C VAL A 275 -20.88 4.56 3.41
N PRO A 276 -20.53 3.42 2.79
CA PRO A 276 -21.14 2.15 3.11
C PRO A 276 -20.75 1.71 4.53
N THR A 277 -21.66 1.04 5.23
CA THR A 277 -21.28 0.25 6.42
C THR A 277 -20.40 -0.92 6.00
N ALA A 278 -19.60 -1.47 6.93
CA ALA A 278 -18.79 -2.66 6.67
C ALA A 278 -19.65 -3.81 6.11
N GLU A 279 -20.82 -4.06 6.70
CA GLU A 279 -21.78 -5.07 6.22
C GLU A 279 -22.26 -4.79 4.79
N SER A 280 -22.65 -3.54 4.48
CA SER A 280 -23.15 -3.21 3.14
C SER A 280 -22.06 -3.26 2.06
N ALA A 281 -20.83 -2.90 2.41
CA ALA A 281 -19.68 -2.97 1.53
C ALA A 281 -19.34 -4.42 1.13
N MET A 282 -19.60 -5.40 1.99
CA MET A 282 -19.38 -6.82 1.67
C MET A 282 -20.21 -7.29 0.45
N PHE A 283 -21.36 -6.66 0.15
CA PHE A 283 -22.15 -6.99 -1.03
C PHE A 283 -21.55 -6.48 -2.35
N SER A 284 -20.59 -5.55 -2.29
CA SER A 284 -19.93 -4.95 -3.45
C SER A 284 -18.56 -5.56 -3.76
N VAL A 285 -18.10 -6.51 -2.93
CA VAL A 285 -16.81 -7.18 -3.07
C VAL A 285 -16.71 -7.88 -4.43
N LEU A 286 -15.54 -7.73 -5.05
CA LEU A 286 -15.19 -8.42 -6.29
C LEU A 286 -14.04 -9.40 -6.05
N PRO A 287 -14.30 -10.72 -6.02
CA PRO A 287 -13.23 -11.72 -6.05
C PRO A 287 -12.44 -11.61 -7.36
N LEU A 288 -11.11 -11.53 -7.28
CA LEU A 288 -10.28 -11.40 -8.49
C LEU A 288 -10.36 -12.62 -9.41
N ALA A 289 -10.70 -13.79 -8.87
CA ALA A 289 -10.96 -14.99 -9.67
C ALA A 289 -12.16 -14.85 -10.62
N ALA A 290 -13.13 -13.98 -10.31
CA ALA A 290 -14.30 -13.72 -11.14
C ALA A 290 -14.05 -12.67 -12.24
N VAL A 291 -12.92 -11.97 -12.17
CA VAL A 291 -12.53 -10.96 -13.16
C VAL A 291 -11.79 -11.66 -14.29
N GLY A 292 -12.43 -11.70 -15.46
CA GLY A 292 -11.87 -12.28 -16.68
C GLY A 292 -10.59 -11.55 -17.08
N SER A 293 -9.58 -12.30 -17.53
CA SER A 293 -8.39 -11.70 -18.12
C SER A 293 -8.78 -11.06 -19.45
N THR A 294 -8.63 -9.75 -19.60
CA THR A 294 -8.70 -9.15 -20.93
C THR A 294 -7.42 -9.47 -21.68
N SER A 295 -7.56 -10.23 -22.77
CA SER A 295 -6.50 -10.61 -23.72
C SER A 295 -5.88 -9.41 -24.42
#